data_AF-A0A3A8PTW5-F1
#
_entry.id   AF-A0A3A8PTW5-F1
#
_cell.length_a   1.000
_cell.length_b   1.000
_cell.length_c   1.000
_cell.angle_alpha   90.00
_cell.angle_beta   90.00
_cell.angle_gamma   90.00
#
_symmetry.space_group_name_H-M   'P 1'
#
loop_
_entity.id
_entity.type
_entity.pdbx_description
1 polymer ?
#
loop_
_entity_poly.entity_id
_entity_poly.type
_entity_poly.pdbx_seq_one_letter_code
_entity_poly.pdbx_strand_id
1 'polypeptide(L)'
;MVRRIAMLLSATLVLATGCGVDEDEVVRLKEGSDLSDTPYCGSLGCADPFRYCAELFLDFGRSPPLCVVDNICDRLECVKEGRTCAVFNGFPGQVKCID
;
A
#
# COMPACT_ATOMS: atom_id res chain seq x y z
N MET A 1 51.00 -5.40 -29.65
CA MET A 1 50.10 -6.56 -29.90
C MET A 1 49.13 -6.69 -28.74
N VAL A 2 47.83 -6.67 -29.06
CA VAL A 2 46.72 -7.38 -28.38
C VAL A 2 46.40 -6.92 -26.93
N ARG A 3 45.31 -6.15 -26.70
CA ARG A 3 43.92 -6.62 -26.35
C ARG A 3 43.91 -7.33 -24.99
N ARG A 4 43.10 -7.04 -23.97
CA ARG A 4 41.67 -6.67 -23.84
C ARG A 4 41.46 -6.25 -22.37
N ILE A 5 40.85 -5.11 -22.05
CA ILE A 5 39.39 -4.86 -22.01
C ILE A 5 38.65 -5.69 -20.94
N ALA A 6 37.98 -4.93 -20.06
CA ALA A 6 36.78 -5.23 -19.29
C ALA A 6 36.93 -6.05 -18.00
N MET A 7 37.13 -5.33 -16.90
CA MET A 7 36.67 -5.74 -15.58
C MET A 7 35.77 -4.63 -15.02
N LEU A 8 34.61 -4.43 -15.65
CA LEU A 8 33.58 -3.48 -15.22
C LEU A 8 32.23 -4.09 -15.60
N LEU A 9 31.63 -4.89 -14.72
CA LEU A 9 30.23 -5.36 -14.86
C LEU A 9 29.78 -6.03 -13.57
N SER A 10 29.59 -5.26 -12.50
CA SER A 10 28.84 -5.72 -11.30
C SER A 10 28.35 -4.53 -10.47
N ALA A 11 27.73 -3.53 -11.10
CA ALA A 11 27.05 -2.46 -10.37
C ALA A 11 26.00 -1.85 -11.29
N THR A 12 24.80 -2.42 -11.33
CA THR A 12 23.53 -1.77 -11.74
C THR A 12 22.44 -2.82 -11.89
N LEU A 13 21.87 -3.29 -10.77
CA LEU A 13 20.59 -4.03 -10.78
C LEU A 13 19.82 -3.89 -9.46
N VAL A 14 19.97 -2.75 -8.77
CA VAL A 14 19.19 -2.39 -7.57
C VAL A 14 18.33 -1.15 -7.85
N LEU A 15 17.58 -1.14 -8.97
CA LEU A 15 16.68 -0.01 -9.30
C LEU A 15 15.30 -0.44 -9.83
N ALA A 16 14.95 -1.72 -9.83
CA ALA A 16 13.67 -2.19 -10.39
C ALA A 16 12.86 -3.12 -9.47
N THR A 17 13.17 -3.16 -8.18
CA THR A 17 12.34 -3.86 -7.17
C THR A 17 11.88 -2.91 -6.06
N GLY A 18 11.61 -1.65 -6.41
CA GLY A 18 10.57 -0.96 -5.68
C GLY A 18 9.30 -1.76 -5.97
N CYS A 19 8.92 -2.66 -5.06
CA CYS A 19 7.65 -3.36 -5.09
C CYS A 19 6.54 -2.33 -4.86
N GLY A 20 6.40 -1.42 -5.82
CA GLY A 20 5.34 -0.45 -5.89
C GLY A 20 4.03 -1.19 -6.00
N VAL A 21 3.01 -0.60 -5.42
CA VAL A 21 1.65 -1.06 -5.64
C VAL A 21 1.27 -0.69 -7.07
N ASP A 22 0.53 -1.55 -7.76
CA ASP A 22 0.04 -1.24 -9.11
C ASP A 22 -0.82 0.03 -9.04
N GLU A 23 -0.61 0.98 -9.96
CA GLU A 23 -1.35 2.26 -9.97
C GLU A 23 -2.87 2.06 -10.03
N ASP A 24 -3.32 0.92 -10.56
CA ASP A 24 -4.73 0.54 -10.61
C ASP A 24 -5.26 0.10 -9.23
N GLU A 25 -4.40 -0.29 -8.30
CA GLU A 25 -4.79 -0.71 -6.96
C GLU A 25 -4.64 0.40 -5.92
N VAL A 26 -4.09 1.55 -6.30
CA VAL A 26 -3.70 2.59 -5.35
C VAL A 26 -4.88 3.46 -4.91
N VAL A 27 -5.01 3.60 -3.59
CA VAL A 27 -5.84 4.58 -2.89
C VAL A 27 -5.03 5.76 -2.38
N ARG A 28 -5.66 6.92 -2.25
CA ARG A 28 -5.13 8.09 -1.53
C ARG A 28 -6.18 8.67 -0.58
N LEU A 29 -5.74 9.46 0.39
CA LEU A 29 -6.65 10.19 1.27
C LEU A 29 -7.39 11.28 0.48
N LYS A 30 -8.70 11.38 0.71
CA LYS A 30 -9.48 12.53 0.26
C LYS A 30 -9.04 13.79 1.00
N GLU A 31 -9.24 14.94 0.37
CA GLU A 31 -8.95 16.23 0.99
C GLU A 31 -9.69 16.38 2.33
N GLY A 32 -8.97 16.80 3.38
CA GLY A 32 -9.50 16.95 4.73
C GLY A 32 -9.63 15.64 5.54
N SER A 33 -9.31 14.48 4.96
CA SER A 33 -9.20 13.22 5.69
C SER A 33 -7.77 12.97 6.17
N ASP A 34 -7.60 12.28 7.29
CA ASP A 34 -6.30 11.81 7.79
C ASP A 34 -6.35 10.32 8.16
N LEU A 35 -5.33 9.79 8.84
CA LEU A 35 -5.27 8.44 9.42
C LEU A 35 -4.79 8.48 10.88
N SER A 36 -4.92 9.63 11.54
CA SER A 36 -4.39 9.88 12.89
C SER A 36 -5.04 9.00 13.95
N ASP A 37 -6.29 8.61 13.71
CA ASP A 37 -7.08 7.75 14.56
C ASP A 37 -6.89 6.26 14.24
N THR A 38 -6.11 5.85 13.23
CA THR A 38 -5.91 4.44 12.86
C THR A 38 -4.57 3.92 13.40
N PRO A 39 -4.54 3.34 14.62
CA PRO A 39 -3.29 2.85 15.19
C PRO A 39 -2.78 1.62 14.44
N TYR A 40 -1.50 1.32 14.60
CA TYR A 40 -0.88 0.12 14.07
C TYR A 40 -1.58 -1.15 14.60
N CYS A 41 -1.91 -2.05 13.69
CA CYS A 41 -2.36 -3.39 14.02
C CYS A 41 -1.14 -4.23 14.42
N GLY A 42 -0.96 -4.43 15.73
CA GLY A 42 0.07 -5.31 16.28
C GLY A 42 -0.26 -6.79 16.10
N SER A 43 0.57 -7.65 16.70
CA SER A 43 0.42 -9.12 16.62
C SER A 43 -0.87 -9.67 17.25
N LEU A 44 -1.52 -8.89 18.13
CA LEU A 44 -2.76 -9.26 18.81
C LEU A 44 -4.02 -8.72 18.11
N GLY A 45 -3.87 -8.06 16.96
CA GLY A 45 -4.98 -7.40 16.26
C GLY A 45 -5.36 -6.05 16.87
N CYS A 46 -6.62 -5.66 16.68
CA CYS A 46 -7.15 -4.37 17.12
C CYS A 46 -7.83 -4.47 18.48
N ALA A 47 -7.58 -3.49 19.36
CA ALA A 47 -8.21 -3.43 20.69
C ALA A 47 -9.70 -3.05 20.63
N ASP A 48 -10.07 -2.23 19.65
CA ASP A 48 -11.45 -1.83 19.40
C ASP A 48 -12.17 -2.90 18.54
N PRO A 49 -13.28 -3.47 19.01
CA PRO A 49 -14.00 -4.52 18.29
C PRO A 49 -14.68 -4.03 17.00
N PHE A 50 -14.82 -2.72 16.78
CA PHE A 50 -15.40 -2.14 15.56
C PHE A 50 -14.34 -1.83 14.49
N ARG A 51 -13.12 -2.35 14.69
CA ARG A 51 -11.99 -2.13 13.79
C ARG A 51 -11.37 -3.46 13.40
N TYR A 52 -10.81 -3.49 12.21
CA TYR A 52 -10.11 -4.65 11.70
C TYR A 52 -8.74 -4.27 11.17
N CYS A 53 -7.89 -5.29 11.09
CA CYS A 53 -6.51 -5.16 10.65
C CYS A 53 -6.44 -5.15 9.13
N ALA A 54 -5.95 -4.07 8.52
CA ALA A 54 -5.79 -4.02 7.07
C ALA A 54 -4.58 -3.19 6.62
N GLU A 55 -4.01 -3.58 5.48
CA GLU A 55 -3.01 -2.81 4.75
C GLU A 55 -3.69 -1.88 3.74
N LEU A 56 -3.28 -0.61 3.71
CA LEU A 56 -3.71 0.37 2.73
C LEU A 56 -2.72 0.39 1.56
N PHE A 57 -3.23 0.33 0.34
CA PHE A 57 -2.44 0.34 -0.88
C PHE A 57 -2.23 1.79 -1.32
N LEU A 58 -1.27 2.49 -0.70
CA LEU A 58 -1.04 3.92 -0.92
C LEU A 58 -0.10 4.16 -2.11
N ASP A 59 -0.08 5.39 -2.61
CA ASP A 59 0.71 5.84 -3.75
C ASP A 59 2.23 5.72 -3.52
N PHE A 60 2.67 5.83 -2.28
CA PHE A 60 4.05 5.61 -1.88
C PHE A 60 4.35 4.17 -1.42
N GLY A 61 3.39 3.25 -1.45
CA GLY A 61 3.58 1.85 -1.05
C GLY A 61 2.45 1.30 -0.17
N ARG A 62 2.64 0.07 0.31
CA ARG A 62 1.70 -0.55 1.26
C ARG A 62 1.95 0.01 2.65
N SER A 63 0.90 0.42 3.34
CA SER A 63 1.00 0.76 4.76
C SER A 63 1.36 -0.49 5.56
N PRO A 64 1.96 -0.34 6.75
CA PRO A 64 1.86 -1.42 7.73
C PRO A 64 0.39 -1.74 7.99
N PRO A 65 0.06 -2.93 8.51
CA PRO A 65 -1.31 -3.23 8.93
C PRO A 65 -1.80 -2.20 9.96
N LEU A 66 -2.96 -1.57 9.72
CA LEU A 66 -3.59 -0.57 10.57
C LEU A 66 -4.94 -1.07 11.06
N CYS A 67 -5.37 -0.56 12.21
CA CYS A 67 -6.71 -0.76 12.76
C CYS A 67 -7.67 0.25 12.16
N VAL A 68 -8.21 -0.10 11.00
CA VAL A 68 -9.12 0.72 10.21
C VAL A 68 -10.57 0.44 10.59
N VAL A 69 -11.44 1.42 10.34
CA VAL A 69 -12.90 1.30 10.49
C VAL A 69 -13.51 0.65 9.24
N ASP A 70 -14.66 -0.01 9.38
CA ASP A 70 -15.36 -0.71 8.29
C ASP A 70 -15.62 0.19 7.07
N ASN A 71 -15.83 1.48 7.28
CA ASN A 71 -16.08 2.47 6.22
C ASN A 71 -14.84 3.29 5.83
N ILE A 72 -13.63 2.71 5.94
CA ILE A 72 -12.38 3.39 5.58
C ILE A 72 -12.36 3.97 4.16
N CYS A 73 -13.09 3.38 3.20
CA CYS A 73 -13.25 3.90 1.84
C CYS A 73 -14.03 5.23 1.77
N ASP A 74 -14.70 5.66 2.84
CA ASP A 74 -15.29 7.00 2.91
C ASP A 74 -14.19 8.08 2.95
N ARG A 75 -13.03 7.76 3.51
CA ARG A 75 -11.86 8.65 3.68
C ARG A 75 -10.86 8.55 2.53
N LEU A 76 -11.00 7.52 1.69
CA LEU A 76 -10.07 7.20 0.62
C LEU A 76 -10.73 7.34 -0.75
N GLU A 77 -9.93 7.63 -1.76
CA GLU A 77 -10.33 7.64 -3.16
C GLU A 77 -9.28 6.95 -4.01
N CYS A 78 -9.70 6.44 -5.17
CA CYS A 78 -8.78 5.85 -6.12
C CYS A 78 -7.97 6.91 -6.85
N VAL A 79 -6.67 6.66 -7.01
CA VAL A 79 -5.79 7.57 -7.76
C VAL A 79 -6.17 7.57 -9.25
N LYS A 80 -6.50 6.40 -9.81
CA LYS A 80 -6.97 6.24 -11.18
C LYS A 80 -8.49 6.41 -11.28
N GLU A 81 -8.92 7.22 -12.24
CA GLU A 81 -10.34 7.47 -12.51
C GLU A 81 -11.08 6.19 -12.93
N GLY A 82 -12.38 6.11 -12.60
CA GLY A 82 -13.25 5.00 -12.96
C GLY A 82 -13.10 3.76 -12.07
N ARG A 83 -12.26 3.83 -11.03
CA ARG A 83 -12.05 2.73 -10.08
C ARG A 83 -12.75 2.99 -8.75
N THR A 84 -13.02 1.92 -8.01
CA THR A 84 -13.72 1.96 -6.71
C THR A 84 -12.83 1.43 -5.60
N CYS A 85 -12.82 2.11 -4.45
CA CYS A 85 -12.15 1.63 -3.25
C CYS A 85 -12.90 0.42 -2.69
N ALA A 86 -12.19 -0.66 -2.42
CA ALA A 86 -12.76 -1.88 -1.86
C ALA A 86 -11.94 -2.40 -0.68
N VAL A 87 -12.65 -3.05 0.24
CA VAL A 87 -12.08 -3.75 1.38
C VAL A 87 -12.12 -5.25 1.09
N PHE A 88 -10.96 -5.89 1.16
CA PHE A 88 -10.79 -7.33 1.03
C PHE A 88 -10.53 -7.93 2.41
N ASN A 89 -11.38 -8.88 2.77
CA ASN A 89 -11.25 -9.62 4.01
C ASN A 89 -9.99 -10.52 3.99
N GLY A 90 -9.26 -10.53 5.11
CA GLY A 90 -8.00 -11.26 5.28
C GLY A 90 -7.38 -10.96 6.64
N PHE A 91 -6.20 -11.52 6.94
CA PHE A 91 -5.41 -11.12 8.11
C PHE A 91 -3.91 -10.97 7.76
N PRO A 92 -3.43 -9.74 7.48
CA PRO A 92 -4.23 -8.51 7.41
C PRO A 92 -5.17 -8.50 6.19
N GLY A 93 -6.29 -7.80 6.30
CA GLY A 93 -7.12 -7.43 5.16
C GLY A 93 -6.38 -6.45 4.25
N GLN A 94 -6.99 -6.10 3.12
CA GLN A 94 -6.42 -5.14 2.16
C GLN A 94 -7.45 -4.09 1.79
N VAL A 95 -7.01 -2.84 1.66
CA VAL A 95 -7.82 -1.74 1.13
C VAL A 95 -7.13 -1.21 -0.10
N LYS A 96 -7.78 -1.36 -1.24
CA LYS A 96 -7.21 -1.06 -2.56
C LYS A 96 -8.30 -0.73 -3.57
N CYS A 97 -7.88 -0.19 -4.70
CA CYS A 97 -8.76 0.08 -5.82
C CYS A 97 -8.99 -1.13 -6.70
N ILE A 98 -10.20 -1.21 -7.25
CA ILE A 98 -10.63 -2.20 -8.22
C ILE A 98 -11.43 -1.56 -9.35
N ASP A 99 -11.57 -2.31 -10.45
CA ASP A 99 -12.47 -1.98 -11.56
C ASP A 99 -13.94 -1.99 -11.12
#